data_AF-A0A0L0FM85-F1
#
_entry.id   AF-A0A0L0FM85-F1
#
_cell.length_a   1.000
_cell.length_b   1.000
_cell.length_c   1.000
_cell.angle_alpha   90.00
_cell.angle_beta   90.00
_cell.angle_gamma   90.00
#
_symmetry.space_group_name_H-M   'P 1'
#
loop_
_entity.id
_entity.type
_entity.pdbx_description
1 polymer ?
#
loop_
_entity_poly.entity_id
_entity_poly.type
_entity_poly.pdbx_seq_one_letter_code
_entity_poly.pdbx_strand_id
1 'polypeptide(L)'
;MSYNFSPISSRDSIAFACSRPGFAKDNESPGAVKDEDIKGWCEFIHSKGVKHIVSLLGDDEALWYATPIDQLLEKNGFELSKYTRTSVFVDGAAEKIINGFKHADECNEPFVVHCSGGAGRASVGAALWLMHKYNLSAEEAGEEIVKAATDGVNRKPSAEKAERLFKTGTLKK
;
A
#
# COMPACT_ATOMS: atom_id res chain seq x y z
N MET A 1 -14.97 4.35 -7.19
CA MET A 1 -14.65 3.35 -6.14
C MET A 1 -14.16 4.07 -4.89
N SER A 2 -14.64 3.70 -3.69
CA SER A 2 -14.18 4.32 -2.43
C SER A 2 -12.70 4.02 -2.18
N TYR A 3 -11.95 5.04 -1.73
CA TYR A 3 -10.55 4.95 -1.32
C TYR A 3 -9.59 4.32 -2.34
N ASN A 4 -9.91 4.40 -3.64
CA ASN A 4 -9.11 3.79 -4.72
C ASN A 4 -8.78 2.31 -4.46
N PHE A 5 -9.67 1.58 -3.77
CA PHE A 5 -9.48 0.20 -3.36
C PHE A 5 -9.78 -0.77 -4.51
N SER A 6 -8.85 -1.66 -4.84
CA SER A 6 -9.04 -2.75 -5.81
C SER A 6 -8.13 -3.92 -5.50
N PRO A 7 -8.44 -5.14 -5.97
CA PRO A 7 -7.45 -6.21 -6.03
C PRO A 7 -6.28 -5.79 -6.92
N ILE A 8 -5.12 -6.39 -6.67
CA ILE A 8 -3.91 -6.15 -7.49
C ILE A 8 -3.70 -7.24 -8.55
N SER A 9 -4.42 -8.35 -8.46
CA SER A 9 -4.29 -9.52 -9.33
C SER A 9 -5.57 -10.36 -9.27
N SER A 10 -5.89 -11.05 -10.37
CA SER A 10 -6.96 -12.07 -10.37
C SER A 10 -6.54 -13.42 -9.78
N ARG A 11 -5.22 -13.63 -9.62
CA ARG A 11 -4.63 -14.86 -9.05
C ARG A 11 -4.54 -14.78 -7.53
N ASP A 12 -4.40 -13.57 -6.99
CA ASP A 12 -4.22 -13.33 -5.56
C ASP A 12 -5.49 -12.73 -4.93
N SER A 13 -6.30 -13.58 -4.29
CA SER A 13 -7.56 -13.16 -3.68
C SER A 13 -7.40 -12.39 -2.37
N ILE A 14 -6.20 -12.35 -1.79
CA ILE A 14 -5.93 -11.70 -0.50
C ILE A 14 -5.19 -10.36 -0.66
N ALA A 15 -4.73 -10.02 -1.86
CA ALA A 15 -3.88 -8.86 -2.11
C ALA A 15 -4.63 -7.67 -2.74
N PHE A 16 -4.61 -6.52 -2.07
CA PHE A 16 -5.30 -5.31 -2.49
C PHE A 16 -4.39 -4.08 -2.50
N ALA A 17 -4.80 -3.03 -3.21
CA ALA A 17 -4.18 -1.71 -3.14
C ALA A 17 -5.23 -0.62 -2.92
N CYS A 18 -4.86 0.46 -2.24
CA CYS A 18 -5.75 1.60 -1.99
C CYS A 18 -5.01 2.94 -1.79
N SER A 19 -5.75 4.03 -1.60
CA SER A 19 -5.21 5.30 -1.11
C SER A 19 -4.97 5.25 0.41
N ARG A 20 -4.18 6.17 0.95
CA ARG A 20 -3.98 6.31 2.41
C ARG A 20 -5.30 6.65 3.14
N PRO A 21 -5.38 6.37 4.46
CA PRO A 21 -6.39 6.95 5.32
C PRO A 21 -6.32 8.49 5.31
N GLY A 22 -7.47 9.16 5.28
CA GLY A 22 -7.54 10.62 5.23
C GLY A 22 -7.02 11.27 3.95
N PHE A 23 -6.94 10.53 2.83
CA PHE A 23 -6.51 11.08 1.54
C PHE A 23 -7.46 12.18 1.04
N ALA A 24 -6.96 13.41 1.02
CA ALA A 24 -7.57 14.57 0.38
C ALA A 24 -6.47 15.53 -0.08
N LYS A 25 -6.76 16.38 -1.07
CA LYS A 25 -5.77 17.35 -1.60
C LYS A 25 -5.28 18.32 -0.53
N ASP A 26 -6.17 18.75 0.36
CA ASP A 26 -5.86 19.72 1.42
C ASP A 26 -5.13 19.07 2.62
N ASN A 27 -4.98 17.74 2.61
CA ASN A 27 -4.41 16.96 3.70
C ASN A 27 -2.94 16.58 3.48
N GLU A 28 -2.24 17.21 2.54
CA GLU A 28 -0.82 16.96 2.22
C GLU A 28 0.12 17.99 2.90
N SER A 29 -0.22 18.42 4.11
CA SER A 29 0.62 19.27 4.95
C SER A 29 0.67 18.76 6.39
N PRO A 30 1.72 19.06 7.17
CA PRO A 30 1.88 18.51 8.52
C PRO A 30 0.68 18.81 9.44
N GLY A 31 0.15 17.77 10.08
CA GLY A 31 -1.00 17.86 10.98
C GLY A 31 -2.36 18.13 10.32
N ALA A 32 -2.46 18.11 8.99
CA ALA A 32 -3.70 18.42 8.29
C ALA A 32 -4.74 17.29 8.36
N VAL A 33 -4.29 16.02 8.41
CA VAL A 33 -5.18 14.87 8.60
C VAL A 33 -5.55 14.77 10.07
N LYS A 34 -6.85 14.90 10.36
CA LYS A 34 -7.40 14.75 11.70
C LYS A 34 -7.75 13.30 11.99
N ASP A 35 -7.90 12.96 13.27
CA ASP A 35 -8.36 11.66 13.73
C ASP A 35 -9.69 11.24 13.05
N GLU A 36 -10.62 12.18 12.84
CA GLU A 36 -11.92 11.88 12.23
C GLU A 36 -11.81 11.47 10.75
N ASP A 37 -10.83 12.02 10.02
CA ASP A 37 -10.68 11.84 8.57
C ASP A 37 -10.29 10.40 8.19
N ILE A 38 -9.74 9.65 9.15
CA ILE A 38 -9.27 8.28 8.91
C ILE A 38 -10.31 7.22 9.26
N LYS A 39 -11.34 7.56 10.05
CA LYS A 39 -12.28 6.60 10.60
C LYS A 39 -13.04 5.84 9.51
N GLY A 40 -13.60 6.56 8.54
CA GLY A 40 -14.33 5.93 7.42
C GLY A 40 -13.44 5.03 6.56
N TRP A 41 -12.15 5.38 6.40
CA TRP A 41 -11.19 4.52 5.71
C TRP A 41 -10.96 3.22 6.50
N CYS A 42 -10.76 3.31 7.81
CA CYS A 42 -10.53 2.14 8.66
C CYS A 42 -11.73 1.20 8.67
N GLU A 43 -12.93 1.75 8.84
CA GLU A 43 -14.19 0.99 8.79
C GLU A 43 -14.36 0.28 7.43
N PHE A 44 -14.08 0.98 6.33
CA PHE A 44 -14.13 0.39 5.00
C PHE A 44 -13.12 -0.75 4.83
N ILE A 45 -11.87 -0.57 5.23
CA ILE A 45 -10.82 -1.59 5.09
C ILE A 45 -11.12 -2.81 5.96
N HIS A 46 -11.60 -2.61 7.19
CA HIS A 46 -12.11 -3.70 8.04
C HIS A 46 -13.28 -4.44 7.40
N SER A 47 -14.22 -3.73 6.77
CA SER A 47 -15.36 -4.35 6.06
C SER A 47 -14.94 -5.23 4.89
N LYS A 48 -13.72 -5.03 4.34
CA LYS A 48 -13.11 -5.87 3.32
C LYS A 48 -12.34 -7.06 3.89
N GLY A 49 -12.32 -7.21 5.22
CA GLY A 49 -11.62 -8.30 5.90
C GLY A 49 -10.09 -8.14 5.93
N VAL A 50 -9.57 -6.97 5.56
CA VAL A 50 -8.13 -6.69 5.55
C VAL A 50 -7.60 -6.68 6.98
N LYS A 51 -6.49 -7.39 7.20
CA LYS A 51 -5.79 -7.53 8.48
C LYS A 51 -4.42 -6.88 8.47
N HIS A 52 -3.74 -6.91 7.32
CA HIS A 52 -2.38 -6.35 7.18
C HIS A 52 -2.38 -5.10 6.31
N ILE A 53 -1.58 -4.11 6.71
CA ILE A 53 -1.44 -2.84 6.00
C ILE A 53 0.04 -2.61 5.70
N VAL A 54 0.37 -2.44 4.42
CA VAL A 54 1.69 -2.02 3.95
C VAL A 54 1.61 -0.59 3.43
N SER A 55 2.11 0.34 4.24
CA SER A 55 2.17 1.77 3.93
C SER A 55 3.50 2.12 3.27
N LEU A 56 3.43 2.72 2.08
CA LEU A 56 4.58 3.23 1.33
C LEU A 56 4.87 4.72 1.61
N LEU A 57 4.34 5.24 2.72
CA LEU A 57 4.54 6.61 3.16
C LEU A 57 5.91 6.79 3.82
N GLY A 58 6.59 7.86 3.46
CA GLY A 58 7.81 8.33 4.13
C GLY A 58 7.54 8.93 5.51
N ASP A 59 8.61 9.28 6.22
CA ASP A 59 8.50 9.94 7.53
C ASP A 59 7.95 11.36 7.38
N ASP A 60 8.31 12.06 6.31
CA ASP A 60 7.75 13.36 5.93
C ASP A 60 6.24 13.31 5.70
N GLU A 61 5.75 12.24 5.05
CA GLU A 61 4.32 12.04 4.80
C GLU A 61 3.55 11.53 6.04
N ALA A 62 4.24 10.87 6.97
CA ALA A 62 3.65 10.49 8.25
C ALA A 62 3.34 11.71 9.13
N LEU A 63 4.07 12.82 8.94
CA LEU A 63 3.81 14.09 9.64
C LEU A 63 2.50 14.75 9.20
N TRP A 64 1.88 14.33 8.10
CA TRP A 64 0.57 14.85 7.68
C TRP A 64 -0.55 14.57 8.66
N TYR A 65 -0.36 13.61 9.58
CA TYR A 65 -1.35 13.25 10.57
C TYR A 65 -1.11 14.02 11.87
N ALA A 66 -2.16 14.63 12.41
CA ALA A 66 -2.10 15.35 13.69
C ALA A 66 -1.71 14.43 14.85
N THR A 67 -2.15 13.18 14.78
CA THR A 67 -1.76 12.07 15.65
C THR A 67 -0.94 11.07 14.83
N PRO A 68 0.13 10.46 15.36
CA PRO A 68 0.90 9.46 14.63
C PRO A 68 0.02 8.38 14.00
N ILE A 69 0.24 8.11 12.70
CA ILE A 69 -0.64 7.22 11.90
C ILE A 69 -0.72 5.80 12.47
N ASP A 70 0.36 5.30 13.07
CA ASP A 70 0.42 4.01 13.76
C ASP A 70 -0.53 3.98 14.96
N GLN A 71 -0.48 4.99 15.84
CA GLN A 71 -1.41 5.11 16.98
C GLN A 71 -2.86 5.25 16.53
N LEU A 72 -3.07 5.99 15.43
CA LEU A 72 -4.37 6.15 14.82
C LEU A 72 -4.94 4.83 14.29
N LEU A 73 -4.13 4.03 13.59
CA LEU A 73 -4.54 2.72 13.11
C LEU A 73 -4.82 1.76 14.27
N GLU A 74 -4.01 1.78 15.32
CA GLU A 74 -4.21 0.99 16.54
C GLU A 74 -5.53 1.33 17.24
N LYS A 75 -5.80 2.63 17.43
CA LYS A 75 -7.08 3.12 18.00
C LYS A 75 -8.30 2.72 17.16
N ASN A 76 -8.11 2.48 15.87
CA ASN A 76 -9.15 2.02 14.95
C ASN A 76 -9.11 0.48 14.72
N GLY A 77 -8.45 -0.27 15.61
CA GLY A 77 -8.55 -1.72 15.67
C GLY A 77 -7.61 -2.49 14.74
N PHE A 78 -6.57 -1.85 14.19
CA PHE A 78 -5.48 -2.56 13.52
C PHE A 78 -4.37 -2.91 14.50
N GLU A 79 -3.83 -4.12 14.40
CA GLU A 79 -2.69 -4.53 15.22
C GLU A 79 -1.40 -3.92 14.66
N LEU A 80 -0.59 -3.27 15.51
CA LEU A 80 0.67 -2.67 15.09
C LEU A 80 1.67 -3.71 14.51
N SER A 81 1.58 -4.97 14.96
CA SER A 81 2.36 -6.10 14.41
C SER A 81 2.02 -6.43 12.95
N LYS A 82 0.82 -6.04 12.49
CA LYS A 82 0.32 -6.23 11.12
C LYS A 82 0.39 -4.96 10.28
N TYR A 83 1.05 -3.92 10.82
CA TYR A 83 1.30 -2.67 10.13
C TYR A 83 2.77 -2.53 9.77
N THR A 84 3.05 -2.43 8.47
CA THR A 84 4.41 -2.16 7.97
C THR A 84 4.43 -0.81 7.26
N ARG A 85 5.31 0.11 7.68
CA ARG A 85 5.53 1.40 7.03
C ARG A 85 6.97 1.56 6.54
N THR A 86 7.14 1.91 5.27
CA THR A 86 8.45 2.27 4.71
C THR A 86 8.31 3.08 3.43
N SER A 87 9.19 4.06 3.23
CA SER A 87 9.30 4.70 1.92
C SER A 87 9.95 3.77 0.91
N VAL A 88 9.59 3.87 -0.36
CA VAL A 88 10.32 3.19 -1.46
C VAL A 88 11.69 3.81 -1.72
N PHE A 89 12.02 4.95 -1.11
CA PHE A 89 13.25 5.72 -1.34
C PHE A 89 14.32 5.52 -0.24
N VAL A 90 14.09 4.65 0.74
CA VAL A 90 15.10 4.29 1.76
C VAL A 90 15.80 3.00 1.36
N ASP A 91 17.02 2.81 1.86
CA ASP A 91 17.79 1.58 1.62
C ASP A 91 17.09 0.39 2.31
N GLY A 92 17.06 -0.77 1.65
CA GLY A 92 16.34 -1.96 2.17
C GLY A 92 14.81 -1.89 2.09
N ALA A 93 14.23 -0.89 1.40
CA ALA A 93 12.79 -0.74 1.27
C ALA A 93 12.10 -1.98 0.68
N ALA A 94 12.65 -2.58 -0.37
CA ALA A 94 12.04 -3.74 -1.03
C ALA A 94 11.88 -4.93 -0.07
N GLU A 95 12.92 -5.24 0.70
CA GLU A 95 12.91 -6.32 1.70
C GLU A 95 11.83 -6.06 2.76
N LYS A 96 11.76 -4.84 3.29
CA LYS A 96 10.76 -4.47 4.30
C LYS A 96 9.33 -4.55 3.76
N ILE A 97 9.10 -4.12 2.51
CA ILE A 97 7.81 -4.22 1.82
C ILE A 97 7.42 -5.69 1.64
N ILE A 98 8.33 -6.51 1.10
CA ILE A 98 8.10 -7.94 0.85
C ILE A 98 7.82 -8.67 2.16
N ASN A 99 8.59 -8.42 3.23
CA ASN A 99 8.36 -9.04 4.53
C ASN A 99 6.97 -8.71 5.10
N GLY A 100 6.49 -7.48 4.88
CA GLY A 100 5.12 -7.09 5.24
C GLY A 100 4.07 -7.91 4.49
N PHE A 101 4.27 -8.20 3.20
CA PHE A 101 3.36 -9.05 2.43
C PHE A 101 3.46 -10.53 2.80
N LYS A 102 4.68 -11.04 3.01
CA LYS A 102 4.91 -12.46 3.36
C LYS A 102 4.23 -12.83 4.66
N HIS A 103 4.26 -11.96 5.67
CA HIS A 103 3.55 -12.20 6.92
C HIS A 103 2.04 -12.39 6.67
N ALA A 104 1.43 -11.54 5.85
CA ALA A 104 0.01 -11.69 5.50
C ALA A 104 -0.27 -12.98 4.73
N ASP A 105 0.60 -13.33 3.78
CA ASP A 105 0.49 -14.51 2.93
C ASP A 105 0.64 -15.82 3.72
N GLU A 106 1.62 -15.90 4.62
CA GLU A 106 1.87 -17.04 5.50
C GLU A 106 0.69 -17.30 6.45
N CYS A 107 -0.02 -16.24 6.86
CA CYS A 107 -1.24 -16.34 7.65
C CYS A 107 -2.52 -16.51 6.79
N ASN A 108 -2.41 -16.45 5.46
CA ASN A 108 -3.53 -16.40 4.53
C ASN A 108 -4.58 -15.31 4.90
N GLU A 109 -4.08 -14.15 5.35
CA GLU A 109 -4.90 -13.01 5.77
C GLU A 109 -4.90 -11.91 4.70
N PRO A 110 -6.06 -11.30 4.38
CA PRO A 110 -6.11 -10.21 3.41
C PRO A 110 -5.26 -9.00 3.81
N PHE A 111 -4.55 -8.43 2.84
CA PHE A 111 -3.67 -7.27 3.04
C PHE A 111 -3.92 -6.18 2.01
N VAL A 112 -3.52 -4.96 2.37
CA VAL A 112 -3.56 -3.82 1.45
C VAL A 112 -2.24 -3.07 1.40
N VAL A 113 -1.82 -2.66 0.21
CA VAL A 113 -0.71 -1.72 0.01
C VAL A 113 -1.24 -0.33 -0.36
N HIS A 114 -0.68 0.73 0.23
CA HIS A 114 -1.04 2.09 -0.13
C HIS A 114 0.16 3.05 -0.19
N CYS A 115 0.00 4.17 -0.87
CA CYS A 115 0.88 5.35 -0.77
C CYS A 115 0.01 6.56 -0.40
N SER A 116 0.22 7.77 -0.95
CA SER A 116 -0.77 8.85 -0.83
C SER A 116 -2.05 8.53 -1.61
N GLY A 117 -2.07 8.76 -2.93
CA GLY A 117 -3.27 8.53 -3.75
C GLY A 117 -3.55 7.07 -4.16
N GLY A 118 -2.69 6.12 -3.79
CA GLY A 118 -2.88 4.70 -4.14
C GLY A 118 -2.66 4.35 -5.62
N ALA A 119 -2.11 5.26 -6.43
CA ALA A 119 -1.86 4.99 -7.85
C ALA A 119 -0.40 4.56 -8.08
N GLY A 120 0.56 5.49 -8.14
CA GLY A 120 1.94 5.22 -8.58
C GLY A 120 2.72 4.27 -7.67
N ARG A 121 3.18 4.76 -6.50
CA ARG A 121 3.99 3.96 -5.56
C ARG A 121 3.27 2.69 -5.10
N ALA A 122 1.96 2.75 -4.85
CA ALA A 122 1.18 1.56 -4.51
C ALA A 122 1.21 0.50 -5.62
N SER A 123 1.11 0.90 -6.90
CA SER A 123 1.26 -0.04 -8.01
C SER A 123 2.69 -0.61 -8.11
N VAL A 124 3.72 0.16 -7.76
CA VAL A 124 5.10 -0.34 -7.70
C VAL A 124 5.27 -1.37 -6.57
N GLY A 125 4.73 -1.10 -5.38
CA GLY A 125 4.75 -2.08 -4.28
C GLY A 125 3.91 -3.33 -4.57
N ALA A 126 2.76 -3.16 -5.21
CA ALA A 126 1.94 -4.28 -5.67
C ALA A 126 2.69 -5.13 -6.72
N ALA A 127 3.36 -4.49 -7.68
CA ALA A 127 4.16 -5.20 -8.68
C ALA A 127 5.30 -5.97 -8.02
N LEU A 128 5.96 -5.37 -7.01
CA LEU A 128 7.00 -6.05 -6.24
C LEU A 128 6.50 -7.36 -5.60
N TRP A 129 5.28 -7.37 -5.06
CA TRP A 129 4.66 -8.60 -4.54
C TRP A 129 4.43 -9.64 -5.62
N LEU A 130 3.84 -9.25 -6.75
CA LEU A 130 3.52 -10.19 -7.83
C LEU A 130 4.79 -10.78 -8.46
N MET A 131 5.83 -9.97 -8.63
CA MET A 131 7.14 -10.44 -9.05
C MET A 131 7.73 -11.42 -8.04
N HIS A 132 7.62 -11.14 -6.74
CA HIS A 132 8.17 -12.01 -5.69
C HIS A 132 7.42 -13.35 -5.58
N LYS A 133 6.09 -13.33 -5.49
CA LYS A 133 5.27 -14.52 -5.22
C LYS A 133 5.04 -15.38 -6.46
N TYR A 134 4.84 -14.76 -7.62
CA TYR A 134 4.46 -15.47 -8.84
C TYR A 134 5.55 -15.47 -9.91
N ASN A 135 6.74 -14.93 -9.61
CA ASN A 135 7.89 -14.88 -10.52
C ASN A 135 7.55 -14.23 -11.89
N LEU A 136 6.69 -13.22 -11.86
CA LEU A 136 6.35 -12.41 -13.03
C LEU A 136 7.46 -11.42 -13.36
N SER A 137 7.56 -11.04 -14.64
CA SER A 137 8.32 -9.84 -15.02
C SER A 137 7.65 -8.57 -14.49
N ALA A 138 8.39 -7.45 -14.49
CA ALA A 138 7.84 -6.17 -14.06
C ALA A 138 6.71 -5.68 -14.99
N GLU A 139 6.79 -6.00 -16.27
CA GLU A 139 5.75 -5.73 -17.27
C GLU A 139 4.50 -6.57 -17.01
N GLU A 140 4.65 -7.88 -16.85
CA GLU A 140 3.54 -8.81 -16.58
C GLU A 140 2.81 -8.43 -15.29
N ALA A 141 3.56 -8.11 -14.22
CA ALA A 141 3.00 -7.63 -12.97
C ALA A 141 2.23 -6.31 -13.15
N GLY A 142 2.75 -5.39 -13.96
CA GLY A 142 2.08 -4.12 -14.27
C GLY A 142 0.76 -4.32 -15.03
N GLU A 143 0.77 -5.17 -16.05
CA GLU A 143 -0.42 -5.52 -16.83
C GLU A 143 -1.50 -6.18 -15.95
N GLU A 144 -1.09 -7.08 -15.05
CA GLU A 144 -2.00 -7.77 -14.15
C GLU A 144 -2.68 -6.80 -13.16
N ILE A 145 -1.94 -5.81 -12.63
CA ILE A 145 -2.50 -4.77 -11.77
C ILE A 145 -3.53 -3.90 -12.50
N VAL A 146 -3.25 -3.53 -13.75
CA VAL A 146 -4.18 -2.73 -14.55
C VAL A 146 -5.43 -3.54 -14.88
N LYS A 147 -5.27 -4.82 -15.24
CA LYS A 147 -6.38 -5.72 -15.56
C LYS A 147 -7.27 -6.02 -14.34
N ALA A 148 -6.69 -6.11 -13.15
CA ALA A 148 -7.42 -6.37 -11.91
C ALA A 148 -8.12 -5.11 -11.34
N ALA A 149 -7.76 -3.92 -11.80
CA ALA A 149 -8.36 -2.68 -11.32
C ALA A 149 -9.87 -2.64 -11.64
N THR A 150 -10.68 -2.38 -10.61
CA THR A 150 -12.13 -2.21 -10.76
C THR A 150 -12.46 -0.84 -11.37
N ASP A 151 -13.65 -0.71 -11.97
CA ASP A 151 -14.09 0.54 -12.60
C ASP A 151 -13.91 1.78 -11.70
N GLY A 152 -13.28 2.81 -12.28
CA GLY A 152 -12.99 4.07 -11.59
C GLY A 152 -11.79 4.05 -10.64
N VAL A 153 -11.00 2.97 -10.61
CA VAL A 153 -9.69 2.91 -9.94
C VAL A 153 -8.59 3.22 -10.94
N ASN A 154 -7.71 4.15 -10.58
CA ASN A 154 -6.57 4.52 -11.43
C ASN A 154 -5.28 3.88 -10.90
N ARG A 155 -4.76 2.89 -11.61
CA ARG A 155 -3.45 2.28 -11.36
C ARG A 155 -2.44 2.79 -12.37
N LYS A 156 -1.23 3.09 -11.87
CA LYS A 156 -0.12 3.63 -12.66
C LYS A 156 1.15 2.83 -12.37
N PRO A 157 1.19 1.53 -12.72
CA PRO A 157 2.40 0.75 -12.58
C PRO A 157 3.52 1.35 -13.43
N SER A 158 4.76 1.09 -13.03
CA SER A 158 5.95 1.47 -13.78
C SER A 158 6.90 0.30 -13.71
N ALA A 159 7.01 -0.45 -14.81
CA ALA A 159 7.86 -1.63 -14.91
C ALA A 159 9.32 -1.28 -14.56
N GLU A 160 9.84 -0.18 -15.12
CA GLU A 160 11.18 0.35 -14.79
C GLU A 160 11.39 0.54 -13.29
N LYS A 161 10.44 1.16 -12.58
CA LYS A 161 10.55 1.39 -11.13
C LYS A 161 10.38 0.09 -10.35
N ALA A 162 9.45 -0.77 -10.74
CA ALA A 162 9.26 -2.07 -10.07
C ALA A 162 10.52 -2.93 -10.20
N GLU A 163 11.08 -3.02 -11.40
CA GLU A 163 12.31 -3.75 -11.67
C GLU A 163 13.51 -3.15 -10.91
N ARG A 164 13.67 -1.83 -10.92
CA ARG A 164 14.70 -1.15 -10.12
C ARG A 164 14.55 -1.48 -8.65
N LEU A 165 13.36 -1.28 -8.07
CA LEU A 165 13.11 -1.55 -6.65
C LEU A 165 13.41 -3.01 -6.30
N PHE A 166 13.00 -3.96 -7.16
CA PHE A 166 13.26 -5.39 -6.97
C PHE A 166 14.75 -5.72 -7.00
N LYS A 167 15.53 -5.12 -7.93
CA LYS A 167 16.96 -5.40 -8.11
C LYS A 167 17.86 -4.68 -7.10
N THR A 168 17.58 -3.41 -6.82
CA THR A 168 18.46 -2.55 -6.01
C THR A 168 17.99 -2.37 -4.58
N GLY A 169 16.79 -2.86 -4.25
CA GLY A 169 16.20 -2.74 -2.91
C GLY A 169 15.62 -1.35 -2.59
N THR A 170 15.79 -0.35 -3.46
CA THR A 170 15.33 1.03 -3.26
C THR A 170 15.15 1.81 -4.57
N LEU A 171 14.29 2.83 -4.56
CA LEU A 171 14.12 3.82 -5.63
C LEU A 171 14.93 5.11 -5.41
N LYS A 172 15.76 5.15 -4.36
CA LYS A 172 16.71 6.25 -4.15
C LYS A 172 17.57 6.42 -5.40
N LYS A 173 17.65 7.65 -5.91
CA LYS A 173 18.34 7.96 -7.16
C LYS A 173 19.83 7.71 -7.05
#